data_AF-A0A9X4B3K2-F1
#
_entry.id   AF-A0A9X4B3K2-F1
#
_cell.length_a   1.000
_cell.length_b   1.000
_cell.length_c   1.000
_cell.angle_alpha   90.00
_cell.angle_beta   90.00
_cell.angle_gamma   90.00
#
_symmetry.space_group_name_H-M   'P 1'
#
loop_
_entity.id
_entity.type
_entity.pdbx_description
1 polymer ?
#
loop_
_entity_poly.entity_id
_entity_poly.type
_entity_poly.pdbx_seq_one_letter_code
_entity_poly.pdbx_strand_id
1 'polypeptide(L)'
;MNTEDVRNALLELLHEDTEKGKTWFFPSNVNEHYLLFLGLTVKESIQAISTGIGSLLLMVVLFRSANIWALLLYVFAGGIGFFSVWGYKVFKPISDRPNISISDYRKEQKVFQQKQKVYYCRPNEQVKERM
;
A
#
# COMPACT_ATOMS: atom_id res chain seq x y z
N MET A 1 -30.91 -1.61 -33.83
CA MET A 1 -30.08 -1.85 -32.63
C MET A 1 -30.62 -0.95 -31.54
N ASN A 2 -31.15 -1.52 -30.46
CA ASN A 2 -31.87 -0.75 -29.44
C ASN A 2 -30.86 -0.07 -28.50
N THR A 3 -31.16 1.14 -28.04
CA THR A 3 -30.25 1.93 -27.19
C THR A 3 -29.91 1.21 -25.88
N GLU A 4 -30.82 0.37 -25.39
CA GLU A 4 -30.63 -0.44 -24.18
C GLU A 4 -29.62 -1.57 -24.35
N ASP A 5 -29.55 -2.17 -25.54
CA ASP A 5 -28.57 -3.23 -25.84
C ASP A 5 -27.14 -2.66 -25.88
N VAL A 6 -26.99 -1.46 -26.44
CA VAL A 6 -25.71 -0.74 -26.47
C VAL A 6 -25.29 -0.33 -25.06
N ARG A 7 -26.24 0.12 -24.24
CA ARG A 7 -25.99 0.48 -22.85
C ARG A 7 -25.53 -0.73 -22.04
N ASN A 8 -26.19 -1.88 -22.19
CA ASN A 8 -25.83 -3.10 -21.48
C ASN A 8 -24.48 -3.66 -21.93
N ALA A 9 -24.19 -3.65 -23.24
CA ALA A 9 -22.87 -4.05 -23.75
C ALA A 9 -21.74 -3.13 -23.25
N LEU A 10 -22.00 -1.83 -23.12
CA LEU A 10 -21.03 -0.89 -22.54
C LEU A 10 -20.85 -1.14 -21.03
N LEU A 11 -21.91 -1.40 -20.29
CA LEU A 11 -21.84 -1.74 -18.86
C LEU A 11 -21.09 -3.06 -18.60
N GLU A 12 -21.29 -4.05 -19.47
CA GLU A 12 -20.56 -5.32 -19.46
C GLU A 12 -19.07 -5.12 -19.76
N LEU A 13 -18.72 -4.31 -20.77
CA LEU A 13 -17.33 -3.94 -21.07
C LEU A 13 -16.66 -3.16 -19.93
N LEU A 14 -17.44 -2.36 -19.18
CA LEU A 14 -16.98 -1.60 -18.02
C LEU A 14 -16.93 -2.41 -16.72
N HIS A 15 -17.32 -3.69 -16.71
CA HIS A 15 -17.45 -4.52 -15.49
C HIS A 15 -18.27 -3.86 -14.37
N GLU A 16 -19.23 -2.99 -14.73
CA GLU A 16 -20.05 -2.30 -13.76
C GLU A 16 -21.32 -3.12 -13.53
N ASP A 17 -21.24 -4.11 -12.62
CA ASP A 17 -22.39 -4.90 -12.12
C ASP A 17 -23.44 -3.91 -11.57
N THR A 18 -24.47 -3.59 -12.35
CA THR A 18 -25.50 -2.60 -12.01
C THR A 18 -26.37 -2.99 -10.82
N GLU A 19 -26.38 -4.28 -10.43
CA GLU A 19 -27.15 -4.78 -9.27
C GLU A 19 -26.34 -4.86 -7.97
N LYS A 20 -25.01 -4.94 -8.04
CA LYS A 20 -24.16 -4.97 -6.85
C LYS A 20 -23.55 -3.59 -6.67
N GLY A 21 -24.01 -2.86 -5.66
CA GLY A 21 -23.47 -1.56 -5.31
C GLY A 21 -21.93 -1.56 -5.34
N LYS A 22 -21.35 -0.47 -5.86
CA LYS A 22 -19.94 -0.32 -6.23
C LYS A 22 -18.96 -1.02 -5.27
N THR A 23 -18.47 -2.20 -5.65
CA THR A 23 -17.46 -2.93 -4.88
C THR A 23 -16.11 -2.22 -5.00
N TRP A 24 -15.36 -2.15 -3.90
CA TRP A 24 -14.03 -1.57 -3.93
C TRP A 24 -13.11 -2.43 -4.82
N PHE A 25 -12.44 -1.78 -5.77
CA PHE A 25 -11.39 -2.39 -6.56
C PHE A 25 -10.12 -1.54 -6.46
N PHE A 26 -8.98 -2.21 -6.32
CA PHE A 26 -7.67 -1.56 -6.37
C PHE A 26 -7.23 -1.50 -7.84
N PRO A 27 -6.79 -0.35 -8.39
CA PRO A 27 -6.33 -0.24 -9.76
C PRO A 27 -5.13 -1.16 -10.01
N SER A 28 -5.05 -1.76 -11.19
CA SER A 28 -4.01 -2.75 -11.52
C SER A 28 -2.60 -2.15 -11.65
N ASN A 29 -2.49 -0.85 -11.96
CA ASN A 29 -1.23 -0.14 -12.17
C ASN A 29 -1.18 1.12 -11.29
N VAL A 30 -0.67 0.99 -10.07
CA VAL A 30 -0.52 2.13 -9.14
C VAL A 30 0.90 2.67 -9.12
N ASN A 31 1.91 1.89 -9.51
CA ASN A 31 3.29 2.34 -9.59
C ASN A 31 4.03 1.80 -10.82
N GLU A 32 5.01 2.53 -11.33
CA GLU A 32 5.86 2.08 -12.46
C GLU A 32 7.27 1.67 -12.00
N HIS A 33 7.49 1.66 -10.68
CA HIS A 33 8.83 1.52 -10.13
C HIS A 33 9.33 0.08 -10.22
N TYR A 34 10.48 -0.09 -10.87
CA TYR A 34 11.21 -1.34 -10.92
C TYR A 34 11.72 -1.71 -9.52
N LEU A 35 11.42 -2.94 -9.11
CA LEU A 35 12.00 -3.56 -7.92
C LEU A 35 13.45 -3.93 -8.23
N LEU A 36 14.37 -3.42 -7.44
CA LEU A 36 15.77 -3.81 -7.45
C LEU A 36 16.03 -4.89 -6.39
N PHE A 37 17.30 -5.11 -6.07
CA PHE A 37 17.77 -6.08 -5.08
C PHE A 37 16.95 -6.04 -3.78
N LEU A 38 16.70 -7.20 -3.18
CA LEU A 38 15.94 -7.36 -1.93
C LEU A 38 14.45 -6.95 -2.00
N GLY A 39 13.87 -6.79 -3.19
CA GLY A 39 12.43 -6.49 -3.35
C GLY A 39 12.07 -5.04 -3.03
N LEU A 40 13.07 -4.14 -3.06
CA LEU A 40 12.91 -2.71 -2.80
C LEU A 40 13.15 -1.89 -4.07
N THR A 41 12.49 -0.73 -4.17
CA THR A 41 12.86 0.28 -5.18
C THR A 41 14.21 0.94 -4.83
N VAL A 42 14.84 1.65 -5.78
CA VAL A 42 16.08 2.41 -5.53
C VAL A 42 15.97 3.31 -4.30
N LYS A 43 14.88 4.10 -4.25
CA LYS A 43 14.64 5.08 -3.20
C LYS A 43 14.46 4.41 -1.84
N GLU A 44 13.76 3.28 -1.81
CA GLU A 44 13.53 2.51 -0.58
C GLU A 44 14.79 1.82 -0.10
N SER A 45 15.63 1.35 -1.02
CA SER A 45 16.94 0.78 -0.69
C SER A 45 17.83 1.82 -0.02
N ILE A 46 17.90 3.04 -0.60
CA ILE A 46 18.63 4.17 0.00
C ILE A 46 18.08 4.49 1.39
N GLN A 47 16.75 4.49 1.56
CA GLN A 47 16.11 4.76 2.84
C GLN A 47 16.42 3.68 3.89
N ALA A 48 16.41 2.41 3.52
CA ALA A 48 16.71 1.31 4.43
C ALA A 48 18.18 1.35 4.87
N ILE A 49 19.10 1.55 3.92
CA ILE A 49 20.54 1.68 4.19
C ILE A 49 20.82 2.91 5.07
N SER A 50 20.23 4.07 4.76
CA SER A 50 20.43 5.29 5.54
C SER A 50 19.91 5.16 6.97
N THR A 51 18.79 4.44 7.17
CA THR A 51 18.26 4.16 8.51
C THR A 51 19.15 3.19 9.29
N GLY A 52 19.69 2.17 8.62
CA GLY A 52 20.67 1.25 9.22
C GLY A 52 21.97 1.96 9.65
N ILE A 53 22.52 2.81 8.78
CA ILE A 53 23.72 3.60 9.11
C ILE A 53 23.41 4.62 10.22
N GLY A 54 22.27 5.30 10.15
CA GLY A 54 21.87 6.30 11.15
C GLY A 54 21.71 5.69 12.55
N SER A 55 21.09 4.53 12.65
CA SER A 55 20.95 3.80 13.93
C SER A 55 22.29 3.31 14.48
N LEU A 56 23.20 2.86 13.61
CA LEU A 56 24.57 2.51 14.01
C LEU A 56 25.32 3.73 14.54
N LEU A 57 25.32 4.85 13.80
CA LEU A 57 25.99 6.09 14.21
C LEU A 57 25.42 6.63 15.52
N LEU A 58 24.11 6.57 15.71
CA LEU A 58 23.46 6.95 16.95
C LEU A 58 24.01 6.15 18.13
N MET A 59 24.11 4.83 18.00
CA MET A 59 24.66 4.00 19.08
C MET A 59 26.14 4.27 19.35
N VAL A 60 26.94 4.53 18.31
CA VAL A 60 28.35 4.92 18.47
C VAL A 60 28.46 6.23 19.28
N VAL A 61 27.61 7.21 19.00
CA VAL A 61 27.59 8.50 19.72
C VAL A 61 27.13 8.33 21.17
N LEU A 62 26.16 7.45 21.44
CA LEU A 62 25.63 7.22 22.78
C LEU A 62 26.58 6.45 23.69
N PHE A 63 27.18 5.36 23.20
CA PHE A 63 27.98 4.47 24.04
C PHE A 63 29.48 4.76 23.98
N ARG A 64 29.99 5.30 22.86
CA ARG A 64 31.40 5.72 22.65
C ARG A 64 32.44 4.69 23.10
N SER A 65 32.09 3.41 23.04
CA SER A 65 32.94 2.30 23.47
C SER A 65 33.44 1.53 22.26
N ALA A 66 34.74 1.18 22.28
CA ALA A 66 35.38 0.32 21.28
C ALA A 66 35.47 -1.15 21.74
N ASN A 67 34.81 -1.50 22.86
CA ASN A 67 34.79 -2.86 23.35
C ASN A 67 34.03 -3.78 22.38
N ILE A 68 34.43 -5.06 22.31
CA ILE A 68 33.82 -6.05 21.41
C ILE A 68 32.30 -6.15 21.59
N TRP A 69 31.81 -6.08 22.84
CA TRP A 69 30.39 -6.09 23.16
C TRP A 69 29.65 -4.85 22.65
N ALA A 70 30.29 -3.69 22.70
CA ALA A 70 29.71 -2.45 22.18
C ALA A 70 29.65 -2.49 20.64
N LEU A 71 30.70 -3.01 19.99
CA LEU A 71 30.70 -3.22 18.53
C LEU A 71 29.56 -4.15 18.08
N LEU A 72 29.34 -5.25 18.79
CA LEU A 72 28.21 -6.15 18.52
C LEU A 72 26.87 -5.42 18.67
N LEU A 73 26.72 -4.59 19.70
CA LEU A 73 25.51 -3.78 19.92
C LEU A 73 25.28 -2.79 18.76
N TYR A 74 26.33 -2.14 18.25
CA TYR A 74 26.22 -1.18 17.14
C TYR A 74 25.77 -1.87 15.85
N VAL A 75 26.37 -3.02 15.54
CA VAL A 75 25.98 -3.82 14.38
C VAL A 75 24.54 -4.31 14.52
N PHE A 76 24.16 -4.75 15.72
CA PHE A 76 22.80 -5.20 16.00
C PHE A 76 21.77 -4.06 15.84
N ALA A 77 22.07 -2.87 16.36
CA ALA A 77 21.22 -1.69 16.21
C ALA A 77 21.09 -1.26 14.74
N GLY A 78 22.19 -1.26 13.99
CA GLY A 78 22.20 -1.01 12.54
C GLY A 78 21.35 -2.03 11.78
N GLY A 79 21.47 -3.31 12.15
CA GLY A 79 20.65 -4.39 11.62
C GLY A 79 19.15 -4.17 11.89
N ILE A 80 18.76 -3.87 13.12
CA ILE A 80 17.36 -3.57 13.48
C ILE A 80 16.84 -2.37 12.66
N GLY A 81 17.62 -1.30 12.55
CA GLY A 81 17.25 -0.13 11.76
C GLY A 81 17.02 -0.46 10.28
N PHE A 82 17.90 -1.26 9.69
CA PHE A 82 17.75 -1.72 8.31
C PHE A 82 16.53 -2.64 8.15
N PHE A 83 16.44 -3.71 8.95
CA PHE A 83 15.40 -4.74 8.83
C PHE A 83 14.00 -4.20 9.12
N SER A 84 13.85 -3.22 10.01
CA SER A 84 12.56 -2.59 10.28
C SER A 84 12.01 -1.85 9.05
N VAL A 85 12.84 -1.04 8.38
CA VAL A 85 12.43 -0.33 7.16
C VAL A 85 12.26 -1.30 6.00
N TRP A 86 13.21 -2.22 5.82
CA TRP A 86 13.15 -3.23 4.77
C TRP A 86 11.88 -4.08 4.88
N GLY A 87 11.60 -4.63 6.06
CA GLY A 87 10.42 -5.47 6.31
C GLY A 87 9.11 -4.72 6.04
N TYR A 88 9.02 -3.46 6.46
CA TYR A 88 7.85 -2.62 6.19
C TYR A 88 7.61 -2.39 4.68
N LYS A 89 8.68 -2.31 3.88
CA LYS A 89 8.59 -2.03 2.44
C LYS A 89 8.40 -3.28 1.58
N VAL A 90 8.97 -4.41 2.03
CA VAL A 90 8.82 -5.72 1.37
C VAL A 90 7.45 -6.32 1.66
N PHE A 91 6.91 -6.15 2.87
CA PHE A 91 5.60 -6.69 3.20
C PHE A 91 4.53 -6.05 2.32
N LYS A 92 3.91 -6.86 1.45
CA LYS A 92 2.84 -6.41 0.56
C LYS A 92 1.50 -6.72 1.19
N PRO A 93 0.53 -5.77 1.19
CA PRO A 93 -0.79 -6.02 1.75
C PRO A 93 -1.59 -7.02 0.91
N ILE A 94 -1.23 -7.20 -0.37
CA ILE A 94 -1.88 -8.11 -1.31
C ILE A 94 -0.78 -8.92 -2.01
N SER A 95 -0.77 -10.25 -1.82
CA SER A 95 0.30 -11.13 -2.31
C SER A 95 0.45 -11.12 -3.83
N ASP A 96 -0.66 -11.07 -4.58
CA ASP A 96 -0.66 -11.15 -6.05
C ASP A 96 -0.30 -9.82 -6.73
N ARG A 97 0.03 -8.78 -5.95
CA ARG A 97 0.23 -7.41 -6.45
C ARG A 97 1.50 -6.78 -5.88
N PRO A 98 2.69 -7.17 -6.39
CA PRO A 98 3.98 -6.72 -5.86
C PRO A 98 4.23 -5.21 -6.02
N ASN A 99 3.51 -4.58 -6.95
CA ASN A 99 3.58 -3.16 -7.27
C ASN A 99 2.86 -2.26 -6.26
N ILE A 100 2.08 -2.83 -5.34
CA ILE A 100 1.28 -2.08 -4.37
C ILE A 100 2.04 -1.98 -3.05
N SER A 101 2.37 -0.76 -2.63
CA SER A 101 2.94 -0.53 -1.30
C SER A 101 1.84 -0.43 -0.23
N ILE A 102 2.20 -0.67 1.04
CA ILE A 102 1.29 -0.44 2.19
C ILE A 102 0.78 1.00 2.23
N SER A 103 1.63 1.97 1.86
CA SER A 103 1.24 3.38 1.79
C SER A 103 0.13 3.62 0.77
N ASP A 104 0.24 3.02 -0.42
CA ASP A 104 -0.75 3.17 -1.49
C ASP A 104 -2.07 2.51 -1.08
N TYR A 105 -1.99 1.30 -0.50
CA TYR A 105 -3.13 0.59 0.05
C TYR A 105 -3.91 1.43 1.06
N ARG A 106 -3.21 2.00 2.06
CA ARG A 106 -3.86 2.85 3.07
C ARG A 106 -4.44 4.13 2.47
N LYS A 107 -3.78 4.73 1.47
CA LYS A 107 -4.25 5.94 0.80
C LYS A 107 -5.56 5.65 0.07
N GLU A 108 -5.60 4.60 -0.74
CA GLU A 108 -6.82 4.22 -1.46
C GLU A 108 -7.94 3.80 -0.53
N GLN A 109 -7.63 3.06 0.54
CA GLN A 109 -8.63 2.68 1.53
C GLN A 109 -9.28 3.91 2.17
N LYS A 110 -8.49 4.94 2.52
CA LYS A 110 -9.02 6.22 3.03
C LYS A 110 -9.89 6.94 2.01
N VAL A 111 -9.43 7.04 0.76
CA VAL A 111 -10.18 7.69 -0.33
C VAL A 111 -11.49 6.95 -0.58
N PHE A 112 -11.48 5.61 -0.58
CA PHE A 112 -12.68 4.81 -0.74
C PHE A 112 -13.66 5.03 0.41
N GLN A 113 -13.21 5.01 1.66
CA GLN A 113 -14.07 5.31 2.81
C GLN A 113 -14.67 6.71 2.77
N GLN A 114 -13.92 7.71 2.28
CA GLN A 114 -14.44 9.07 2.09
C GLN A 114 -15.48 9.12 0.97
N LYS A 115 -15.23 8.47 -0.16
CA LYS A 115 -16.17 8.40 -1.28
C LYS A 115 -17.43 7.60 -0.95
N GLN A 116 -17.33 6.54 -0.15
CA GLN A 116 -18.50 5.80 0.32
C GLN A 116 -19.47 6.72 1.07
N LYS A 117 -18.97 7.66 1.89
CA LYS A 117 -19.84 8.63 2.58
C LYS A 117 -20.56 9.61 1.65
N VAL A 118 -20.05 9.83 0.43
CA VAL A 118 -20.62 10.76 -0.55
C VAL A 118 -21.56 10.04 -1.53
N TYR A 119 -21.25 8.80 -1.92
CA TYR A 119 -21.99 8.05 -2.94
C TYR A 119 -22.93 6.97 -2.38
N TYR A 120 -22.73 6.53 -1.13
CA TYR A 120 -23.71 5.72 -0.41
C TYR A 120 -24.54 6.62 0.50
N CYS A 121 -25.44 7.39 -0.11
CA CYS A 121 -26.73 7.57 0.56
C CYS A 121 -27.27 6.15 0.81
N ARG A 122 -27.68 5.84 2.05
CA ARG A 122 -28.50 4.64 2.27
C ARG A 122 -29.60 4.64 1.19
N PRO A 123 -29.93 3.51 0.55
CA PRO A 123 -31.15 3.42 -0.24
C PRO A 123 -32.31 3.60 0.74
N ASN A 124 -32.63 4.85 1.06
CA ASN A 124 -33.81 5.21 1.82
C ASN A 124 -34.98 4.92 0.87
N GLU A 125 -35.76 3.90 1.20
CA GLU A 125 -37.22 3.87 1.08
C GLU A 125 -37.87 4.00 -0.32
N GLN A 126 -37.14 4.14 -1.42
CA GLN A 126 -37.78 4.35 -2.74
C GLN A 126 -38.23 3.08 -3.49
N VAL A 127 -37.99 1.88 -2.94
CA VAL A 127 -38.50 0.63 -3.54
C VAL A 127 -39.84 0.21 -2.95
N LYS A 128 -40.34 0.89 -1.90
CA LYS A 128 -41.61 0.54 -1.24
C LYS A 128 -42.84 1.31 -1.74
N GLU A 129 -42.67 2.31 -2.61
CA GLU A 129 -43.79 3.08 -3.18
C GLU A 129 -44.13 2.73 -4.63
N ARG A 130 -43.56 1.66 -5.19
CA ARG A 130 -43.95 1.11 -6.51
C ARG A 130 -44.22 -0.39 -6.46
N MET A 131 -44.93 -0.84 -5.43
CA MET A 131 -45.65 -2.12 -5.43
C MET A 131 -47.12 -1.86 -5.15
#